data_AF-A0A8X6EWT6-F1
#
_entry.id   AF-A0A8X6EWT6-F1
#
_cell.length_a   1.000
_cell.length_b   1.000
_cell.length_c   1.000
_cell.angle_alpha   90.00
_cell.angle_beta   90.00
_cell.angle_gamma   90.00
#
_symmetry.space_group_name_H-M   'P 1'
#
loop_
_entity.id
_entity.type
_entity.pdbx_description
1 polymer ?
#
loop_
_entity_poly.entity_id
_entity_poly.type
_entity_poly.pdbx_seq_one_letter_code
_entity_poly.pdbx_strand_id
1 'polypeptide(L)'
;MDHRIRKHKRRVGILGFGKLGKFLASKIIESNSFELAFVWNRTTSAFDESVDSSLILDSIDDFKSKKPDIVVEVAHPSVTKTYGKDILEYCDYM
;
A
#
# COMPACT_ATOMS: atom_id res chain seq x y z
N MET A 1 -35.14 7.78 -5.08
CA MET A 1 -34.26 7.54 -3.92
C MET A 1 -32.83 7.54 -4.44
N ASP A 2 -32.06 8.55 -4.04
CA ASP A 2 -30.73 8.92 -4.55
C ASP A 2 -29.68 7.86 -4.15
N HIS A 3 -29.24 7.03 -5.09
CA HIS A 3 -28.21 6.00 -4.89
C HIS A 3 -26.82 6.52 -5.26
N ARG A 4 -26.46 7.71 -4.75
CA ARG A 4 -25.07 8.14 -4.71
C ARG A 4 -24.31 7.27 -3.71
N ILE A 5 -23.89 6.09 -4.15
CA ILE A 5 -22.76 5.40 -3.53
C ILE A 5 -21.59 6.36 -3.68
N ARG A 6 -21.20 7.08 -2.62
CA ARG A 6 -19.86 7.65 -2.55
C ARG A 6 -18.92 6.47 -2.69
N LYS A 7 -18.37 6.25 -3.89
CA LYS A 7 -17.34 5.25 -4.11
C LYS A 7 -16.16 5.71 -3.27
N HIS A 8 -15.98 5.10 -2.10
CA HIS A 8 -14.84 5.37 -1.22
C HIS A 8 -13.57 5.18 -2.07
N LYS A 9 -12.59 6.09 -1.94
CA LYS A 9 -11.30 5.95 -2.61
C LYS A 9 -10.67 4.64 -2.17
N ARG A 10 -10.39 3.73 -3.10
CA ARG A 10 -9.84 2.42 -2.71
C ARG A 10 -8.45 2.63 -2.09
N ARG A 11 -8.24 2.10 -0.89
CA ARG A 11 -7.04 2.31 -0.07
C ARG A 11 -5.95 1.31 -0.44
N VAL A 12 -4.81 1.78 -0.90
CA VAL A 12 -3.74 0.95 -1.48
C VAL A 12 -2.53 0.92 -0.57
N GLY A 13 -2.13 -0.26 -0.11
CA GLY A 13 -0.82 -0.50 0.50
C GLY A 13 0.21 -0.89 -0.54
N ILE A 14 1.44 -0.41 -0.43
CA ILE A 14 2.55 -0.80 -1.32
C ILE A 14 3.64 -1.52 -0.51
N LEU A 15 3.97 -2.74 -0.91
CA LEU A 15 5.14 -3.47 -0.41
C LEU A 15 6.27 -3.36 -1.45
N GLY A 16 7.34 -2.66 -1.10
CA GLY A 16 8.48 -2.38 -1.98
C GLY A 16 8.49 -0.92 -2.45
N PHE A 17 9.47 -0.14 -1.99
CA PHE A 17 9.56 1.30 -2.29
C PHE A 17 10.80 1.65 -3.14
N GLY A 18 11.10 0.77 -4.10
CA GLY A 18 12.07 1.05 -5.17
C GLY A 18 11.46 1.94 -6.27
N LYS A 19 12.09 1.97 -7.46
CA LYS A 19 11.64 2.80 -8.59
C LYS A 19 10.16 2.59 -8.95
N LEU A 20 9.71 1.33 -9.03
CA LEU A 20 8.33 1.01 -9.38
C LEU A 20 7.35 1.40 -8.26
N GLY A 21 7.68 1.09 -7.01
CA GLY A 21 6.86 1.48 -5.85
C GLY A 21 6.67 2.99 -5.74
N LYS A 22 7.74 3.77 -5.95
CA LYS A 22 7.69 5.24 -5.98
C LYS A 22 6.78 5.76 -7.09
N PHE A 23 6.90 5.19 -8.29
CA PHE A 23 6.05 5.55 -9.42
C PHE A 23 4.56 5.26 -9.13
N LEU A 24 4.24 4.07 -8.60
CA LEU A 24 2.87 3.70 -8.24
C LEU A 24 2.31 4.60 -7.14
N ALA A 25 3.08 4.89 -6.09
CA ALA A 25 2.66 5.78 -5.02
C ALA A 25 2.30 7.18 -5.54
N SER A 26 3.13 7.77 -6.41
CA SER A 26 2.83 9.05 -7.06
C SER A 26 1.51 8.99 -7.84
N LYS A 27 1.28 7.93 -8.63
CA LYS A 27 0.04 7.79 -9.40
C LYS A 27 -1.19 7.56 -8.54
N ILE A 28 -1.04 6.90 -7.39
CA ILE A 28 -2.12 6.74 -6.41
C ILE A 28 -2.45 8.07 -5.73
N ILE A 29 -1.45 8.84 -5.31
CA ILE A 29 -1.63 10.16 -4.68
C ILE A 29 -2.31 11.15 -5.64
N GLU A 30 -1.96 11.12 -6.93
CA GLU A 30 -2.58 11.93 -7.98
C GLU A 30 -4.02 11.49 -8.33
N SER A 31 -4.47 10.32 -7.85
CA SER A 31 -5.75 9.73 -8.24
C SER A 31 -6.94 10.27 -7.44
N ASN A 32 -8.07 10.44 -8.13
CA ASN A 32 -9.36 10.67 -7.51
C ASN A 32 -10.07 9.37 -7.07
N SER A 33 -9.58 8.20 -7.52
CA SER A 33 -10.20 6.90 -7.24
C SER A 33 -9.47 6.08 -6.17
N PHE A 34 -8.21 6.42 -5.89
CA PHE A 34 -7.36 5.70 -4.94
C PHE A 34 -6.81 6.64 -3.88
N GLU A 35 -6.43 6.07 -2.75
CA GLU A 35 -5.64 6.75 -1.72
C GLU A 35 -4.54 5.81 -1.22
N LEU A 36 -3.38 6.38 -0.86
CA LEU A 36 -2.26 5.61 -0.36
C LEU A 36 -2.50 5.30 1.12
N ALA A 37 -2.59 4.03 1.48
CA ALA A 37 -2.80 3.56 2.85
C ALA A 37 -1.48 3.46 3.61
N PHE A 38 -0.46 2.91 2.96
CA PHE A 38 0.90 2.83 3.48
C PHE A 38 1.90 2.47 2.37
N VAL A 39 3.17 2.67 2.69
CA VAL A 39 4.32 2.13 1.95
C VAL A 39 5.23 1.38 2.91
N TRP A 40 5.84 0.31 2.43
CA TRP A 40 6.85 -0.43 3.17
C TRP A 40 8.05 -0.72 2.27
N ASN A 41 9.25 -0.75 2.86
CA ASN A 41 10.43 -1.25 2.19
C ASN A 41 11.39 -1.88 3.20
N ARG A 42 12.08 -2.94 2.78
CA ARG A 42 13.07 -3.63 3.63
C ARG A 42 14.19 -2.69 4.11
N THR A 43 14.61 -1.76 3.26
CA THR A 43 15.66 -0.80 3.57
C THR A 43 15.04 0.58 3.75
N THR A 44 15.17 1.16 4.94
CA THR A 44 14.61 2.47 5.30
C THR A 44 15.19 3.62 4.48
N SER A 45 16.43 3.51 4.00
CA SER A 45 17.05 4.51 3.11
C SER A 45 16.40 4.63 1.73
N ALA A 46 15.41 3.79 1.41
CA ALA A 46 14.64 3.94 0.18
C ALA A 46 13.61 5.08 0.25
N PHE A 47 13.20 5.47 1.45
CA PHE A 47 12.27 6.59 1.65
C PHE A 47 13.00 7.92 1.44
N ASP A 48 12.29 8.85 0.83
CA ASP A 48 12.70 10.24 0.65
C ASP A 48 11.54 11.16 1.05
N GLU A 49 11.73 12.47 0.94
CA GLU A 49 10.75 13.47 1.36
C GLU A 49 9.44 13.46 0.55
N SER A 50 9.32 12.62 -0.50
CA SER A 50 8.08 12.50 -1.29
C SER A 50 6.97 11.73 -0.59
N VAL A 51 7.25 11.08 0.54
CA VAL A 51 6.26 10.32 1.31
C VAL A 51 6.15 10.85 2.73
N ASP A 52 4.91 11.11 3.15
CA ASP A 52 4.60 11.44 4.54
C ASP A 52 4.99 10.28 5.47
N SER A 53 5.76 10.58 6.50
CA SER A 53 6.19 9.63 7.53
C SER A 53 5.04 8.79 8.12
N SER A 54 3.83 9.34 8.21
CA SER A 54 2.64 8.64 8.69
C SER A 54 2.16 7.51 7.77
N LEU A 55 2.58 7.51 6.51
CA LEU A 55 2.31 6.45 5.54
C LEU A 55 3.38 5.37 5.54
N ILE A 56 4.53 5.61 6.16
CA ILE A 56 5.58 4.59 6.27
C ILE A 56 5.12 3.53 7.28
N LEU A 57 5.17 2.27 6.85
CA LEU A 57 4.92 1.11 7.69
C LEU A 57 6.27 0.53 8.14
N ASP A 58 6.45 0.33 9.44
CA ASP A 58 7.70 -0.21 10.00
C ASP A 58 7.77 -1.73 9.82
N SER A 59 6.71 -2.45 10.23
CA SER A 59 6.57 -3.89 10.04
C SER A 59 5.36 -4.23 9.17
N ILE A 60 5.53 -5.20 8.27
CA ILE A 60 4.42 -5.73 7.48
C ILE A 60 3.36 -6.34 8.39
N ASP A 61 3.72 -6.90 9.56
CA ASP A 61 2.76 -7.47 10.52
C ASP A 61 1.66 -6.47 10.94
N ASP A 62 1.97 -5.18 10.91
CA ASP A 62 1.07 -4.10 11.33
C ASP A 62 0.19 -3.56 10.19
N PHE A 63 0.26 -4.12 8.98
CA PHE A 63 -0.42 -3.57 7.79
C PHE A 63 -1.94 -3.40 7.99
N LYS A 64 -2.57 -4.27 8.78
CA LYS A 64 -4.01 -4.23 9.08
C LYS A 64 -4.40 -2.94 9.82
N SER A 65 -3.49 -2.35 10.60
CA SER A 65 -3.72 -1.07 11.30
C SER A 65 -3.96 0.08 10.31
N LYS A 66 -3.35 -0.01 9.13
CA LYS A 66 -3.49 0.95 8.04
C LYS A 66 -4.74 0.70 7.20
N LYS A 67 -5.52 -0.36 7.48
CA LYS A 67 -6.79 -0.76 6.84
C LYS A 67 -6.82 -0.67 5.30
N PRO A 68 -5.84 -1.24 4.58
CA PRO A 68 -5.87 -1.25 3.12
C PRO A 68 -7.07 -2.04 2.59
N ASP A 69 -7.62 -1.62 1.44
CA ASP A 69 -8.56 -2.43 0.66
C ASP A 69 -7.80 -3.40 -0.26
N ILE A 70 -6.58 -3.04 -0.63
CA ILE A 70 -5.69 -3.82 -1.49
C ILE A 70 -4.23 -3.56 -1.13
N VAL A 71 -3.42 -4.62 -1.20
CA VAL A 71 -1.95 -4.50 -1.14
C VAL A 71 -1.37 -4.86 -2.50
N VAL A 72 -0.46 -4.02 -2.99
CA VAL A 72 0.29 -4.23 -4.22
C VAL A 72 1.75 -4.53 -3.87
N GLU A 73 2.23 -5.70 -4.29
CA GLU A 73 3.59 -6.18 -4.05
C GLU A 73 4.50 -5.89 -5.25
N VAL A 74 5.54 -5.11 -5.00
CA VAL A 74 6.59 -4.76 -5.97
C VAL A 74 7.97 -4.83 -5.30
N ALA A 75 8.11 -5.75 -4.34
CA ALA A 75 9.31 -6.03 -3.56
C ALA A 75 9.99 -7.32 -4.06
N HIS A 76 10.76 -7.95 -3.18
CA HIS A 76 11.39 -9.24 -3.45
C HIS A 76 10.36 -10.36 -3.22
N PRO A 77 10.33 -11.44 -4.04
CA PRO A 77 9.33 -12.52 -3.93
C PRO A 77 9.24 -13.22 -2.57
N SER A 78 10.26 -13.06 -1.72
CA SER A 78 10.21 -13.54 -0.33
C SER A 78 9.11 -12.88 0.50
N VAL A 79 8.69 -11.65 0.17
CA VAL A 79 7.59 -10.96 0.86
C VAL A 79 6.30 -11.74 0.69
N THR A 80 5.95 -12.06 -0.56
CA THR A 80 4.79 -12.89 -0.91
C THR A 80 4.84 -14.26 -0.25
N LYS A 81 6.03 -14.90 -0.23
CA LYS A 81 6.23 -16.19 0.42
C LYS A 81 5.92 -16.16 1.92
N THR A 82 6.22 -15.05 2.60
CA THR A 82 6.05 -14.92 4.05
C THR A 82 4.67 -14.38 4.43
N TYR A 83 4.20 -13.32 3.76
CA TYR A 83 3.04 -12.53 4.19
C TYR A 83 1.82 -12.68 3.29
N GLY A 84 1.94 -13.30 2.11
CA GLY A 84 0.86 -13.35 1.12
C GLY A 84 -0.43 -13.98 1.66
N LYS A 85 -0.31 -15.01 2.50
CA LYS A 85 -1.46 -15.62 3.19
C LYS A 85 -2.19 -14.62 4.08
N ASP A 86 -1.47 -13.96 4.98
CA ASP A 86 -2.05 -13.03 5.96
C ASP A 86 -2.69 -11.81 5.30
N ILE A 87 -2.13 -11.38 4.16
CA ILE A 87 -2.69 -10.31 3.32
C ILE A 87 -3.99 -10.78 2.67
N LEU A 88 -4.00 -11.94 2.01
CA LEU A 88 -5.19 -12.49 1.36
C LEU A 88 -6.34 -12.80 2.34
N GLU A 89 -6.03 -13.12 3.59
CA GLU A 89 -7.04 -13.28 4.65
C GLU A 89 -7.69 -11.94 5.06
N TYR A 90 -7.08 -10.80 4.73
CA TYR A 90 -7.53 -9.47 5.14
C TYR A 90 -8.09 -8.62 3.99
N CYS A 91 -7.40 -8.56 2.85
CA CYS A 91 -7.74 -7.68 1.73
C CYS A 91 -7.37 -8.29 0.36
N ASP A 92 -7.72 -7.57 -0.73
CA ASP A 92 -7.25 -7.93 -2.06
C ASP A 92 -5.70 -7.88 -2.10
N TYR A 93 -5.09 -8.75 -2.92
CA TYR A 93 -3.64 -8.83 -3.06
C TYR A 93 -3.24 -8.90 -4.55
N MET A 94 -2.30 -8.06 -4.95
CA MET A 94 -1.77 -7.94 -6.32
C MET A 94 -0.26 -8.02 -6.36
#